data_AF-A0A2H5ZVC5-F1
#
_entry.id   AF-A0A2H5ZVC5-F1
#
_cell.length_a   1.000
_cell.length_b   1.000
_cell.length_c   1.000
_cell.angle_alpha   90.00
_cell.angle_beta   90.00
_cell.angle_gamma   90.00
#
_symmetry.space_group_name_H-M   'P 1'
#
loop_
_entity.id
_entity.type
_entity.pdbx_description
1 polymer ?
#
loop_
_entity_poly.entity_id
_entity_poly.type
_entity_poly.pdbx_seq_one_letter_code
_entity_poly.pdbx_strand_id
1 'polypeptide(L)' 'MVRAELGEDPILLLDDVVAELDRERAQRLLRSLEGGPQVLVTATDRSDLPGAHAVSVEGVRVG' A
#
# COMPACT_ATOMS: atom_id res chain seq x y z
N MET A 1 -8.50 -17.67 -2.91
CA MET A 1 -9.66 -17.85 -2.02
C MET A 1 -10.19 -16.53 -1.44
N VAL A 2 -10.19 -15.44 -2.21
CA VAL A 2 -11.00 -14.23 -1.98
C VAL A 2 -11.58 -13.81 -3.32
N ARG A 3 -10.72 -13.76 -4.35
CA ARG A 3 -11.11 -13.65 -5.77
C ARG A 3 -12.17 -14.65 -6.24
N ALA A 4 -12.12 -15.89 -5.77
CA ALA A 4 -13.10 -16.91 -6.15
C ALA A 4 -14.50 -16.63 -5.56
N GLU A 5 -14.57 -15.93 -4.43
CA GLU A 5 -15.81 -15.53 -3.76
C GLU A 5 -16.35 -14.21 -4.33
N LEU A 6 -15.45 -13.27 -4.67
CA LEU A 6 -15.81 -11.94 -5.17
C LEU A 6 -16.01 -11.90 -6.69
N GLY A 7 -15.45 -12.85 -7.45
CA GLY A 7 -15.43 -12.83 -8.91
C GLY A 7 -14.42 -11.84 -9.51
N GLU A 8 -13.77 -11.02 -8.68
CA GLU A 8 -12.80 -10.00 -9.05
C GLU A 8 -11.61 -9.96 -8.08
N ASP A 9 -10.52 -9.28 -8.47
CA ASP A 9 -9.36 -9.10 -7.60
C ASP A 9 -9.68 -8.10 -6.49
N PRO A 10 -9.42 -8.44 -5.21
CA PRO A 10 -9.73 -7.55 -4.10
C PRO A 10 -8.81 -6.33 -4.09
N ILE A 11 -9.22 -5.27 -3.40
CA ILE A 11 -8.32 -4.17 -3.05
C ILE A 11 -7.52 -4.58 -1.81
N LEU A 12 -6.19 -4.50 -1.87
CA LEU A 12 -5.30 -4.72 -0.74
C LEU A 12 -5.06 -3.41 0.01
N LEU A 13 -5.30 -3.41 1.32
CA LEU A 13 -4.99 -2.29 2.22
C LEU A 13 -3.80 -2.67 3.08
N LEU A 14 -2.72 -1.89 3.02
CA LEU A 14 -1.52 -2.07 3.84
C LEU A 14 -1.36 -0.86 4.76
N ASP A 15 -1.41 -1.11 6.06
CA ASP A 15 -1.33 -0.04 7.06
C ASP A 15 0.10 0.12 7.60
N ASP A 16 0.78 1.21 7.25
CA ASP A 16 2.12 1.64 7.70
C ASP A 16 3.23 0.57 7.65
N VAL A 17 3.04 -0.47 6.83
CA VAL A 17 3.94 -1.64 6.76
C VAL A 17 5.35 -1.31 6.29
N VAL A 18 5.52 -0.16 5.64
CA VAL A 18 6.82 0.31 5.14
C VAL A 18 7.65 1.00 6.21
N ALA A 19 7.03 1.55 7.26
CA ALA A 19 7.75 2.24 8.33
C ALA A 19 8.66 1.29 9.15
N GLU A 20 8.32 0.00 9.20
CA GLU A 20 9.14 -1.02 9.89
C GLU A 20 10.27 -1.59 9.02
N LEU A 21 10.32 -1.20 7.74
CA LEU A 21 11.26 -1.77 6.78
C LEU A 21 12.42 -0.82 6.50
N ASP A 22 13.61 -1.39 6.40
CA ASP A 22 14.70 -0.68 5.72
C ASP A 22 14.36 -0.46 4.24
N ARG A 23 15.07 0.49 3.62
CA ARG A 23 14.83 0.89 2.22
C ARG A 23 14.87 -0.28 1.24
N GLU A 24 15.74 -1.25 1.45
CA GLU A 24 15.87 -2.39 0.53
C GLU A 24 14.65 -3.32 0.66
N ARG A 25 14.21 -3.60 1.89
CA ARG A 25 13.02 -4.40 2.16
C ARG A 25 11.74 -3.73 1.68
N ALA A 26 11.60 -2.41 1.87
CA ALA A 26 10.47 -1.64 1.34
C ALA A 26 10.39 -1.75 -0.19
N GLN A 27 11.53 -1.62 -0.89
CA GLN A 27 11.57 -1.81 -2.33
C GLN A 27 11.25 -3.24 -2.78
N ARG A 28 11.70 -4.26 -2.02
CA ARG A 28 11.34 -5.67 -2.30
C ARG A 28 9.85 -5.90 -2.13
N LEU A 29 9.24 -5.33 -1.09
CA LEU A 29 7.79 -5.38 -0.88
C LEU A 29 7.07 -4.77 -2.07
N LEU A 30 7.41 -3.53 -2.46
CA LEU A 30 6.77 -2.85 -3.59
C LEU A 30 6.88 -3.64 -4.90
N ARG A 31 8.06 -4.19 -5.20
CA ARG A 31 8.25 -5.06 -6.38
C ARG A 31 7.41 -6.33 -6.32
N SER A 32 7.19 -6.90 -5.14
CA SER A 32 6.36 -8.11 -5.00
C SER A 32 4.87 -7.85 -5.25
N LEU A 33 4.44 -6.59 -5.22
CA LEU A 33 3.06 -6.17 -5.49
C LEU A 33 2.82 -5.88 -6.98
N GLU A 34 3.88 -5.78 -7.81
CA GLU A 34 3.76 -5.53 -9.23
C GLU A 34 3.00 -6.65 -9.95
N GLY A 35 2.04 -6.28 -10.81
CA GLY A 35 1.18 -7.23 -11.53
C GLY A 35 0.13 -7.93 -10.66
N GLY A 36 0.04 -7.56 -9.38
CA GLY A 36 -0.96 -8.04 -8.45
C GLY A 36 -2.27 -7.22 -8.45
N PRO A 37 -3.14 -7.44 -7.44
CA PRO A 37 -4.35 -6.64 -7.24
C PRO A 37 -4.05 -5.15 -7.00
N GLN A 38 -5.09 -4.31 -7.05
CA GLN A 38 -4.97 -2.91 -6.64
C GLN A 38 -4.56 -2.82 -5.15
N VAL A 39 -3.58 -1.98 -4.83
CA VAL A 39 -3.07 -1.79 -3.47
C VAL A 39 -3.18 -0.32 -3.04
N LEU A 40 -3.71 -0.10 -1.84
CA LEU A 40 -3.59 1.15 -1.09
C LEU A 40 -2.65 0.94 0.10
N VAL A 41 -1.68 1.83 0.24
CA VAL A 41 -0.69 1.80 1.33
C VAL A 41 -0.79 3.12 2.10
N THR A 42 -0.90 3.05 3.42
CA THR A 42 -0.71 4.21 4.28
C THR A 42 0.77 4.29 4.67
N ALA A 43 1.31 5.50 4.71
CA ALA A 43 2.66 5.76 5.15
C ALA A 43 2.70 7.12 5.85
N THR A 44 3.59 7.25 6.81
CA THR A 44 3.80 8.52 7.52
C THR A 44 4.68 9.50 6.73
N ASP A 45 5.56 9.01 5.85
CA ASP A 45 6.37 9.85 4.97
C ASP A 45 6.30 9.38 3.49
N ARG A 46 6.36 10.34 2.57
CA ARG A 46 6.34 10.06 1.12
C ARG A 46 7.61 9.35 0.65
N SER A 47 8.72 9.56 1.33
CA SER A 47 10.00 8.93 1.03
C SER A 47 10.03 7.42 1.31
N ASP A 48 9.08 6.91 2.10
CA ASP A 48 8.89 5.48 2.35
C ASP A 48 8.40 4.73 1.10
N LEU A 49 7.75 5.45 0.17
CA LEU A 49 7.13 4.91 -1.03
C LEU A 49 7.62 5.61 -2.31
N PRO A 50 8.92 5.52 -2.65
CA PRO A 50 9.46 6.21 -3.80
C PRO A 50 8.87 5.67 -5.10
N GLY A 51 8.32 6.58 -5.93
CA GLY A 51 7.70 6.23 -7.22
C GLY A 51 6.23 5.85 -7.15
N ALA A 52 5.63 5.78 -5.95
CA ALA A 52 4.20 5.60 -5.82
C ALA A 52 3.42 6.89 -6.13
N HIS A 53 2.22 6.73 -6.69
CA HIS A 53 1.24 7.81 -6.70
C HIS A 53 0.75 8.03 -5.27
N ALA A 54 1.14 9.15 -4.66
CA ALA A 54 0.82 9.47 -3.28
C ALA A 54 -0.08 10.71 -3.17
N VAL A 55 -1.11 10.59 -2.36
CA VAL A 55 -2.01 11.66 -1.93
C VAL A 55 -1.79 11.87 -0.43
N SER A 56 -1.50 13.11 -0.03
CA SER A 56 -1.42 13.47 1.39
C SER A 56 -2.83 13.71 1.93
N VAL A 57 -3.16 13.08 3.05
CA VAL A 57 -4.44 13.26 3.73
C VAL A 57 -4.19 14.00 5.05
N GLU A 58 -4.70 15.23 5.17
CA GLU A 58 -4.58 16.05 6.37
C GLU A 58 -5.96 16.24 7.02
N GLY A 59 -6.04 16.13 8.36
CA GLY A 59 -7.22 16.55 9.13
C GLY A 59 -8.49 15.73 8.89
N VAL A 60 -8.41 14.39 8.92
CA VAL A 60 -9.60 13.52 8.84
C VAL A 60 -10.51 13.80 10.04
N ARG A 61 -11.72 14.33 9.77
CA ARG A 61 -12.80 14.36 10.76
C ARG A 61 -13.66 13.13 10.57
N VAL A 62 -13.68 12.26 11.57
CA VAL A 62 -14.69 11.21 11.68
C VAL A 62 -15.86 11.84 12.44
N GLY A 63 -16.98 12.03 11.74
CA GLY A 63 -18.23 12.50 12.32
C GLY A 63 -19.01 11.36 12.97
#